data_AF-A0A3N5NXR1-F1
#
_entry.id   AF-A0A3N5NXR1-F1
#
_cell.length_a   1.000
_cell.length_b   1.000
_cell.length_c   1.000
_cell.angle_alpha   90.00
_cell.angle_beta   90.00
_cell.angle_gamma   90.00
#
_symmetry.space_group_name_H-M   'P 1'
#
loop_
_entity.id
_entity.type
_entity.pdbx_description
1 polymer ?
#
loop_
_entity_poly.entity_id
_entity_poly.type
_entity_poly.pdbx_seq_one_letter_code
_entity_poly.pdbx_strand_id
1 'polypeptide(L)'
;MIRDLLGGILSWLRVVRVAPGGACRLAEAGLRLLGLPAPPAEEARPAPIVVRPDFCVEVLGPGDLYTRFQLERFADRKAEAPCLYSLTAAGLGRALGRNVQVEQVLAFLSQAAGGSLPANVAGQLRLWAGRFGQVELEEVVVLRTRSERALKELSVLPETRAYVTRRLSPVSALVRREHLPALRRALQALGFLLSGEEPDELDHPLQPG
;
A
#
# COMPACT_ATOMS: atom_id res chain seq x y z
N MET A 1 -20.59 -8.51 -18.93
CA MET A 1 -20.60 -7.04 -18.66
C MET A 1 -21.74 -6.61 -17.74
N ILE A 2 -23.02 -6.63 -18.14
CA ILE A 2 -24.13 -6.20 -17.24
C ILE A 2 -24.30 -7.13 -16.03
N ARG A 3 -24.15 -8.46 -16.23
CA ARG A 3 -24.20 -9.45 -15.15
C ARG A 3 -23.10 -9.24 -14.10
N ASP A 4 -21.90 -8.82 -14.52
CA ASP A 4 -20.77 -8.55 -13.63
C ASP A 4 -20.99 -7.26 -12.83
N LEU A 5 -21.65 -6.27 -13.44
CA LEU A 5 -22.01 -5.01 -12.78
C LEU A 5 -23.12 -5.22 -11.72
N LEU A 6 -24.11 -6.07 -12.04
CA LEU A 6 -25.20 -6.45 -11.15
C LEU A 6 -24.73 -7.37 -10.01
N GLY A 7 -23.85 -8.34 -10.29
CA GLY A 7 -23.29 -9.27 -9.30
C GLY A 7 -22.13 -8.70 -8.49
N GLY A 8 -21.44 -7.67 -9.02
CA GLY A 8 -20.30 -7.02 -8.40
C GLY A 8 -20.68 -5.72 -7.71
N ILE A 9 -20.40 -4.58 -8.35
CA ILE A 9 -20.49 -3.24 -7.73
C ILE A 9 -21.91 -2.92 -7.24
N LEU A 10 -22.96 -3.26 -7.99
CA LEU A 10 -24.34 -2.93 -7.59
C LEU A 10 -24.88 -3.83 -6.47
N SER A 11 -24.42 -5.08 -6.41
CA SER A 11 -24.67 -5.98 -5.28
C SER A 11 -23.92 -5.50 -4.03
N TRP A 12 -22.64 -5.11 -4.20
CA TRP A 12 -21.80 -4.56 -3.14
C TRP A 12 -22.35 -3.26 -2.57
N LEU A 13 -22.82 -2.35 -3.44
CA LEU A 13 -23.50 -1.11 -3.06
C LEU A 13 -24.94 -1.32 -2.53
N ARG A 14 -25.43 -2.56 -2.50
CA ARG A 14 -26.82 -2.91 -2.16
C ARG A 14 -27.87 -2.13 -2.95
N VAL A 15 -27.57 -1.77 -4.20
CA VAL A 15 -28.56 -1.26 -5.15
C VAL A 15 -29.44 -2.40 -5.63
N VAL A 16 -28.87 -3.61 -5.75
CA VAL A 16 -29.53 -4.82 -6.25
C VAL A 16 -29.24 -5.99 -5.31
N ARG A 17 -30.21 -6.88 -5.08
CA ARG A 17 -29.96 -8.22 -4.51
C ARG A 17 -30.03 -9.25 -5.63
N VAL A 18 -28.97 -10.01 -5.82
CA VAL A 18 -28.90 -11.11 -6.79
C VAL A 18 -29.10 -12.43 -6.05
N ALA A 19 -30.07 -13.24 -6.48
CA ALA A 19 -30.34 -14.56 -5.95
C ALA A 19 -29.49 -15.63 -6.66
N PRO A 20 -29.17 -16.77 -6.00
CA PRO A 20 -28.61 -17.91 -6.69
C PRO A 20 -29.57 -18.36 -7.79
N GLY A 21 -29.12 -18.34 -9.05
CA GLY A 21 -29.97 -18.56 -10.24
C GLY A 21 -30.09 -17.36 -11.18
N GLY A 22 -29.48 -16.21 -10.85
CA GLY A 22 -29.35 -15.08 -11.78
C GLY A 22 -30.54 -14.12 -11.81
N ALA A 23 -31.57 -14.35 -10.99
CA ALA A 23 -32.62 -13.38 -10.75
C ALA A 23 -32.07 -12.22 -9.90
N CYS A 24 -32.35 -10.98 -10.29
CA CYS A 24 -31.93 -9.78 -9.57
C CYS A 24 -33.16 -8.92 -9.24
N ARG A 25 -33.21 -8.40 -8.01
CA ARG A 25 -34.24 -7.45 -7.57
C ARG A 25 -33.60 -6.18 -7.08
N LEU A 26 -34.22 -5.03 -7.34
CA LEU A 26 -33.83 -3.78 -6.70
C LEU A 26 -33.97 -3.93 -5.18
N ALA A 27 -32.90 -3.61 -4.47
CA ALA A 27 -32.95 -3.45 -3.03
C ALA A 27 -33.56 -2.08 -2.71
N GLU A 28 -34.03 -1.90 -1.47
CA GLU A 28 -34.64 -0.63 -1.02
C GLU A 28 -33.73 0.58 -1.24
N ALA A 29 -32.41 0.43 -1.08
CA ALA A 29 -31.46 1.49 -1.38
C ALA A 29 -31.40 1.82 -2.88
N GLY A 30 -31.55 0.83 -3.77
CA GLY A 30 -31.63 1.04 -5.20
C GLY A 30 -32.96 1.66 -5.65
N LEU A 31 -34.07 1.33 -4.99
CA LEU A 31 -35.36 2.00 -5.23
C LEU A 31 -35.24 3.50 -4.91
N ARG A 32 -34.63 3.85 -3.77
CA ARG A 32 -34.38 5.25 -3.38
C ARG A 32 -33.46 5.99 -4.35
N LEU A 33 -32.38 5.34 -4.79
CA LEU A 33 -31.45 5.91 -5.77
C LEU A 33 -32.14 6.27 -7.08
N LEU A 34 -33.14 5.48 -7.49
CA LEU A 34 -33.93 5.67 -8.70
C LEU A 34 -35.17 6.56 -8.49
N GLY A 35 -35.37 7.13 -7.30
CA GLY A 35 -36.55 7.94 -6.98
C GLY A 35 -37.86 7.15 -6.94
N LEU A 36 -37.80 5.83 -6.81
CA LEU A 36 -38.96 4.94 -6.73
C LEU A 36 -39.49 4.84 -5.29
N PRO A 37 -40.80 4.57 -5.10
CA PRO A 37 -41.37 4.41 -3.78
C PRO A 37 -40.67 3.27 -3.04
N ALA A 38 -40.04 3.61 -1.92
CA ALA A 38 -39.37 2.69 -1.03
C ALA A 38 -39.92 2.91 0.39
N PRO A 39 -39.94 1.88 1.25
CA PRO A 39 -40.19 2.09 2.67
C PRO A 39 -39.24 3.18 3.20
N PRO A 40 -39.71 4.04 4.14
CA PRO A 40 -38.88 5.08 4.72
C PRO A 40 -37.58 4.43 5.21
N ALA A 41 -36.45 5.02 4.84
CA ALA A 41 -35.18 4.55 5.33
C ALA A 41 -35.19 4.73 6.84
N GLU A 42 -35.24 3.63 7.58
CA GLU A 42 -34.75 3.68 8.94
C GLU A 42 -33.28 4.03 8.79
N GLU A 43 -32.93 5.27 9.10
CA GLU A 43 -31.55 5.75 9.19
C GLU A 43 -30.88 4.98 10.32
N ALA A 44 -30.61 3.70 10.09
CA ALA A 44 -29.85 2.86 10.97
C ALA A 44 -28.46 3.48 10.99
N ARG A 45 -28.19 4.31 12.01
CA ARG A 45 -26.86 4.86 12.25
C ARG A 45 -25.90 3.67 12.24
N PRO A 46 -24.88 3.67 11.37
CA PRO A 46 -23.91 2.60 11.37
C PRO A 46 -23.37 2.44 12.79
N ALA A 47 -23.30 1.19 13.26
CA ALA A 47 -22.77 0.92 14.58
C ALA A 47 -21.32 1.42 14.64
N PRO A 48 -20.90 2.04 15.75
CA PRO A 48 -19.55 2.54 15.88
C PRO A 48 -18.54 1.41 15.73
N ILE A 49 -17.37 1.72 15.20
CA ILE A 49 -16.25 0.78 15.17
C ILE A 49 -15.70 0.62 16.59
N VAL A 50 -15.08 -0.53 16.87
CA VAL A 50 -14.35 -0.75 18.12
C VAL A 50 -12.86 -0.75 17.79
N VAL A 51 -12.15 0.25 18.31
CA VAL A 51 -10.69 0.29 18.23
C VAL A 51 -10.13 -0.28 19.52
N ARG A 52 -9.46 -1.43 19.41
CA ARG A 52 -8.86 -2.11 20.55
C ARG A 52 -7.42 -1.63 20.81
N PRO A 53 -6.90 -1.78 22.04
CA PRO A 53 -5.53 -1.40 22.38
C PRO A 53 -4.43 -2.16 21.62
N ASP A 54 -4.76 -3.32 21.02
CA ASP A 54 -3.88 -4.15 20.19
C ASP A 54 -3.86 -3.70 18.71
N PHE A 55 -4.32 -2.48 18.41
CA PHE A 55 -4.39 -1.90 17.06
C PHE A 55 -5.36 -2.60 16.10
N CYS A 56 -6.22 -3.46 16.63
CA CYS A 56 -7.30 -4.05 15.87
C CYS A 56 -8.52 -3.14 15.85
N VAL A 57 -9.13 -3.04 14.67
CA VAL A 57 -10.37 -2.30 14.45
C VAL A 57 -11.44 -3.28 14.02
N GLU A 58 -12.48 -3.37 14.84
CA GLU A 58 -13.67 -4.17 14.58
C GLU A 58 -14.74 -3.28 13.97
N VAL A 59 -15.36 -3.74 12.88
CA VAL A 59 -16.47 -3.03 12.23
C VAL A 59 -17.73 -3.85 12.46
N LEU A 60 -18.61 -3.33 13.32
CA LEU A 60 -19.84 -4.00 13.71
C LEU A 60 -20.91 -3.81 12.63
N GLY A 61 -21.28 -4.90 11.97
CA GLY A 61 -22.40 -4.94 11.04
C GLY A 61 -22.08 -4.52 9.59
N PRO A 62 -23.06 -4.66 8.68
CA PRO A 62 -22.88 -4.51 7.24
C PRO A 62 -23.06 -3.07 6.71
N GLY A 63 -23.31 -2.09 7.57
CA GLY A 63 -23.87 -0.78 7.18
C GLY A 63 -22.87 0.37 6.92
N ASP A 64 -21.60 0.23 7.27
CA ASP A 64 -20.67 1.37 7.24
C ASP A 64 -19.65 1.31 6.08
N LEU A 65 -20.16 1.35 4.85
CA LEU A 65 -19.33 1.34 3.64
C LEU A 65 -18.37 2.54 3.61
N TYR A 66 -18.82 3.70 4.09
CA TYR A 66 -18.00 4.90 4.16
C TYR A 66 -16.82 4.70 5.12
N THR A 67 -17.05 4.22 6.34
CA THR A 67 -15.96 3.97 7.29
C THR A 67 -15.04 2.87 6.82
N ARG A 68 -15.55 1.80 6.20
CA ARG A 68 -14.69 0.76 5.61
C ARG A 68 -13.79 1.33 4.51
N PHE A 69 -14.36 2.13 3.62
CA PHE A 69 -13.59 2.80 2.57
C PHE A 69 -12.52 3.72 3.16
N GLN A 70 -12.85 4.49 4.20
CA GLN A 70 -11.89 5.36 4.88
C GLN A 70 -10.80 4.55 5.60
N LEU A 71 -11.15 3.48 6.30
CA LEU A 71 -10.20 2.57 6.97
C LEU A 71 -9.22 1.95 5.97
N GLU A 72 -9.68 1.49 4.80
CA GLU A 72 -8.82 0.88 3.78
C GLU A 72 -7.73 1.82 3.25
N ARG A 73 -7.88 3.14 3.45
CA ARG A 73 -6.85 4.11 3.06
C ARG A 73 -5.62 4.08 3.97
N PHE A 74 -5.76 3.66 5.22
CA PHE A 74 -4.70 3.76 6.24
C PHE A 74 -4.57 2.53 7.16
N ALA A 75 -5.46 1.54 7.06
CA ALA A 75 -5.43 0.30 7.81
C ALA A 75 -5.30 -0.90 6.86
N ASP A 76 -4.72 -1.99 7.35
CA ASP A 76 -4.59 -3.23 6.61
C ASP A 76 -5.78 -4.14 6.89
N ARG A 77 -6.45 -4.61 5.83
CA ARG A 77 -7.56 -5.53 5.95
C ARG A 77 -7.06 -6.93 6.32
N LYS A 78 -7.70 -7.54 7.31
CA LYS A 78 -7.47 -8.93 7.73
C LYS A 78 -8.60 -9.83 7.20
N ALA A 79 -8.28 -11.10 7.01
CA ALA A 79 -9.21 -12.08 6.44
C ALA A 79 -10.23 -12.60 7.48
N GLU A 80 -9.93 -12.51 8.77
CA GLU A 80 -10.68 -13.17 9.85
C GLU A 80 -11.30 -12.17 10.84
N ALA A 81 -12.53 -12.45 11.24
CA ALA A 81 -13.21 -11.75 12.33
C ALA A 81 -12.66 -12.22 13.70
N PRO A 82 -12.73 -11.39 14.77
CA PRO A 82 -13.40 -10.08 14.86
C PRO A 82 -12.55 -8.89 14.41
N CYS A 83 -11.22 -9.06 14.24
CA CYS A 83 -10.31 -7.99 13.82
C CYS A 83 -10.26 -7.88 12.29
N LEU A 84 -11.20 -7.13 11.70
CA LEU A 84 -11.27 -6.97 10.23
C LEU A 84 -10.20 -6.02 9.67
N TYR A 85 -9.71 -5.09 10.49
CA TYR A 85 -8.68 -4.14 10.10
C TYR A 85 -7.62 -4.02 11.19
N SER A 86 -6.37 -3.78 10.79
CA SER A 86 -5.23 -3.59 11.68
C SER A 86 -4.54 -2.26 11.35
N LEU A 87 -4.28 -1.47 12.38
CA LEU A 87 -3.54 -0.22 12.28
C LEU A 87 -2.04 -0.53 12.37
N THR A 88 -1.31 -0.28 11.29
CA THR A 88 0.13 -0.54 11.21
C THR A 88 0.87 0.72 10.79
N ALA A 89 2.18 0.76 11.06
CA ALA A 89 3.03 1.86 10.58
C ALA A 89 3.03 1.97 9.05
N ALA A 90 3.03 0.83 8.35
CA ALA A 90 2.96 0.78 6.89
C ALA A 90 1.61 1.32 6.37
N GLY A 91 0.50 0.91 6.98
CA GLY A 91 -0.83 1.41 6.68
C GLY A 91 -0.95 2.91 6.85
N LEU A 92 -0.52 3.43 8.00
CA LEU A 92 -0.50 4.86 8.26
C LEU A 92 0.42 5.59 7.28
N GLY A 93 1.60 5.02 6.98
CA GLY A 93 2.54 5.58 6.02
C GLY A 93 1.95 5.77 4.62
N ARG A 94 1.07 4.86 4.15
CA ARG A 94 0.34 5.04 2.88
C ARG A 94 -0.55 6.27 2.87
N ALA A 95 -1.20 6.57 4.00
CA ALA A 95 -2.03 7.76 4.14
C ALA A 95 -1.20 9.04 4.24
N LEU A 96 -0.14 9.05 5.05
CA LEU A 96 0.77 10.18 5.18
C LEU A 96 1.42 10.54 3.83
N GLY A 97 1.85 9.55 3.05
CA GLY A 97 2.39 9.75 1.69
C GLY A 97 1.37 10.32 0.68
N ARG A 98 0.08 10.31 1.01
CA ARG A 98 -1.00 10.94 0.24
C ARG A 98 -1.44 12.28 0.85
N ASN A 99 -0.58 12.91 1.66
CA ASN A 99 -0.83 14.17 2.36
C ASN A 99 -2.02 14.14 3.33
N VAL A 100 -2.40 12.96 3.84
CA VAL A 100 -3.39 12.87 4.93
C VAL A 100 -2.66 13.07 6.24
N GLN A 101 -3.12 14.01 7.07
CA GLN A 101 -2.47 14.29 8.35
C GLN A 101 -2.88 13.27 9.42
N VAL A 102 -1.96 12.95 10.33
CA VAL A 102 -2.23 11.99 11.43
C VAL A 102 -3.42 12.42 12.29
N GLU A 103 -3.58 13.72 12.52
CA GLU A 103 -4.71 14.22 13.33
C GLU A 103 -6.06 14.09 12.61
N GLN A 104 -6.08 14.06 11.27
CA GLN A 104 -7.29 13.75 10.51
C GLN A 104 -7.66 12.27 10.66
N VAL A 105 -6.66 11.37 10.66
CA VAL A 105 -6.87 9.94 10.91
C VAL A 105 -7.39 9.71 12.32
N LEU A 106 -6.82 10.37 13.33
CA LEU A 106 -7.24 10.28 14.72
C LEU A 106 -8.65 10.83 14.94
N ALA A 107 -8.98 11.97 14.34
CA ALA A 107 -10.32 12.55 14.38
C ALA A 107 -11.36 11.60 13.77
N PHE A 108 -11.04 11.02 12.60
CA PHE A 108 -11.89 10.02 11.97
C PHE A 108 -12.10 8.78 12.84
N LEU A 109 -11.03 8.20 13.39
CA LEU A 109 -11.12 7.02 14.26
C LEU A 109 -11.92 7.31 15.52
N SER A 110 -11.70 8.47 16.14
CA SER A 110 -12.47 8.90 17.31
C SER A 110 -13.96 9.06 16.98
N GLN A 111 -14.28 9.74 15.87
CA GLN A 111 -15.67 9.93 15.44
C GLN A 111 -16.35 8.59 15.11
N ALA A 112 -15.68 7.73 14.35
CA ALA A 112 -16.21 6.42 13.96
C ALA A 112 -16.37 5.48 15.17
N ALA A 113 -15.53 5.61 16.20
CA ALA A 113 -15.60 4.85 17.43
C ALA A 113 -16.54 5.44 18.50
N GLY A 114 -17.33 6.47 18.15
CA GLY A 114 -18.24 7.12 19.10
C GLY A 114 -17.54 7.86 20.23
N GLY A 115 -16.32 8.35 19.98
CA GLY A 115 -15.48 9.10 20.92
C GLY A 115 -14.51 8.25 21.74
N SER A 116 -14.59 6.92 21.69
CA SER A 116 -13.74 6.03 22.46
C SER A 116 -12.54 5.53 21.63
N LEU A 117 -11.43 6.27 21.69
CA LEU A 117 -10.15 5.85 21.10
C LEU A 117 -9.12 5.61 22.21
N PRO A 118 -8.54 4.40 22.33
CA PRO A 118 -7.52 4.13 23.33
C PRO A 118 -6.31 5.07 23.20
N ALA A 119 -5.86 5.62 24.35
CA ALA A 119 -4.76 6.59 24.38
C ALA A 119 -3.45 6.02 23.84
N ASN A 120 -3.20 4.72 24.05
CA ASN A 120 -2.02 4.03 23.53
C ASN A 120 -2.01 3.98 21.99
N VAL A 121 -3.18 3.75 21.36
CA VAL A 121 -3.33 3.75 19.90
C VAL A 121 -3.06 5.15 19.36
N ALA A 122 -3.67 6.18 19.97
CA ALA A 122 -3.46 7.56 19.54
C ALA A 122 -2.00 8.01 19.66
N GLY A 123 -1.34 7.69 20.79
CA GLY A 123 0.06 8.00 21.01
C GLY A 123 0.99 7.31 20.01
N GLN A 124 0.73 6.02 19.72
CA GLN A 124 1.54 5.27 18.77
C GLN A 124 1.38 5.77 17.33
N LEU A 125 0.16 6.12 16.91
CA LEU A 125 -0.06 6.70 15.58
C LEU A 125 0.70 8.02 15.41
N ARG A 126 0.70 8.89 16.43
CA ARG A 126 1.50 10.13 16.44
C ARG A 126 3.01 9.84 16.38
N LEU A 127 3.47 8.84 17.13
CA LEU A 127 4.88 8.43 17.10
C LEU A 127 5.31 7.95 15.70
N TRP A 128 4.51 7.12 15.05
CA TRP A 128 4.77 6.68 13.68
C TRP A 128 4.75 7.85 12.69
N ALA A 129 3.80 8.77 12.82
CA ALA A 129 3.74 9.95 11.98
C ALA A 129 4.95 10.87 12.17
N GLY A 130 5.43 11.06 13.41
CA GLY A 130 6.63 11.85 13.68
C GLY A 130 7.91 11.27 13.07
N ARG A 131 7.95 9.94 12.85
CA ARG A 131 9.07 9.23 12.21
C ARG A 131 8.91 9.06 10.70
N PHE A 132 7.76 9.44 10.14
CA PHE A 132 7.48 9.30 8.72
C PHE A 132 8.43 10.16 7.89
N GLY A 133 8.99 9.59 6.82
CA GLY A 133 9.93 10.28 5.93
C GLY A 133 11.32 10.54 6.52
N GLN A 134 11.62 10.06 7.73
CA GLN A 134 12.97 10.21 8.32
C GLN A 134 13.99 9.20 7.76
N VAL A 135 13.50 8.10 7.18
CA VAL A 135 14.34 7.02 6.65
C VAL A 135 13.78 6.59 5.30
N GLU A 136 14.66 6.54 4.30
CA GLU A 136 14.38 6.01 2.97
C GLU A 136 15.32 4.84 2.71
N LEU A 137 14.78 3.76 2.16
CA LEU A 137 15.54 2.57 1.77
C LEU A 137 15.41 2.40 0.26
N GLU A 138 16.54 2.31 -0.43
CA GLU A 138 16.60 2.05 -1.86
C GLU A 138 17.49 0.84 -2.13
N GLU A 139 17.06 -0.03 -3.03
CA GLU A 139 17.87 -1.15 -3.50
C GLU A 139 18.71 -0.71 -4.72
N VAL A 140 20.03 -0.74 -4.57
CA VAL A 140 20.97 -0.20 -5.55
C VAL A 140 22.12 -1.16 -5.82
N VAL A 141 22.65 -1.12 -7.04
CA VAL A 141 23.88 -1.83 -7.41
C VAL A 141 25.04 -0.86 -7.33
N VAL A 142 26.14 -1.28 -6.71
CA VAL A 142 27.36 -0.48 -6.62
C VAL A 142 28.35 -0.91 -7.70
N LEU A 143 28.61 -0.05 -8.68
CA LEU A 143 29.71 -0.20 -9.62
C LEU A 143 31.02 0.24 -8.95
N ARG A 144 32.00 -0.65 -8.86
CA ARG A 144 33.34 -0.37 -8.36
C ARG A 144 34.39 -0.53 -9.45
N THR A 145 35.30 0.43 -9.56
CA THR A 145 36.45 0.36 -10.49
C THR A 145 37.75 0.22 -9.71
N ARG A 146 38.81 -0.27 -10.37
CA ARG A 146 40.16 -0.38 -9.76
C ARG A 146 40.91 0.96 -9.71
N SER A 147 40.45 1.97 -10.44
CA SER A 147 41.06 3.29 -10.49
C SER A 147 40.02 4.38 -10.70
N GLU A 148 40.35 5.59 -10.25
CA GLU A 148 39.52 6.78 -10.48
C GLU A 148 39.38 7.09 -11.98
N ARG A 149 40.46 6.91 -12.75
CA ARG A 149 40.47 7.15 -14.19
C ARG A 149 39.42 6.30 -14.91
N ALA A 150 39.32 5.02 -14.56
CA ALA A 150 38.33 4.11 -15.14
C ALA A 150 36.90 4.54 -14.82
N LEU A 151 36.62 4.98 -13.58
CA LEU A 151 35.28 5.45 -13.24
C LEU A 151 34.94 6.76 -13.97
N LYS A 152 35.92 7.65 -14.12
CA LYS A 152 35.74 8.92 -14.84
C LYS A 152 35.43 8.66 -16.31
N GLU A 153 36.13 7.72 -16.94
CA GLU A 153 35.86 7.27 -18.31
C GLU A 153 34.43 6.71 -18.46
N LEU A 154 34.03 5.77 -17.60
CA LEU A 154 32.66 5.21 -17.61
C LEU A 154 31.57 6.26 -17.32
N SER A 155 31.90 7.34 -16.62
CA SER A 155 30.94 8.41 -16.32
C SER A 155 30.75 9.39 -17.48
N VAL A 156 31.66 9.44 -18.45
CA VAL A 156 31.58 10.35 -19.61
C VAL A 156 31.16 9.66 -20.90
N LEU A 157 31.38 8.35 -21.00
CA LEU A 157 31.00 7.55 -22.17
C LEU A 157 29.46 7.53 -22.36
N PRO A 158 28.94 7.87 -23.54
CA PRO A 158 27.50 7.89 -23.82
C PRO A 158 26.80 6.56 -23.48
N GLU A 159 27.49 5.45 -23.72
CA GLU A 159 27.00 4.08 -23.55
C GLU A 159 26.78 3.70 -22.09
N THR A 160 27.50 4.33 -21.15
CA THR A 160 27.47 3.98 -19.72
C THR A 160 27.02 5.11 -18.81
N ARG A 161 27.11 6.38 -19.23
CA ARG A 161 26.76 7.53 -18.36
C ARG A 161 25.31 7.50 -17.89
N ALA A 162 24.39 6.97 -18.71
CA ALA A 162 22.97 6.91 -18.40
C ALA A 162 22.67 5.96 -17.23
N TYR A 163 23.58 5.03 -16.94
CA TYR A 163 23.43 4.03 -15.89
C TYR A 163 24.12 4.44 -14.58
N VAL A 164 25.02 5.43 -14.63
CA VAL A 164 25.74 5.98 -13.47
C VAL A 164 24.88 7.06 -12.82
N THR A 165 24.04 6.67 -11.87
CA THR A 165 23.06 7.57 -11.23
C THR A 165 23.74 8.57 -10.30
N ARG A 166 24.68 8.12 -9.47
CA ARG A 166 25.34 8.95 -8.45
C ARG A 166 26.72 8.40 -8.11
N ARG A 167 27.74 9.26 -8.03
CA ARG A 167 29.07 8.88 -7.57
C ARG A 167 29.11 8.87 -6.04
N LEU A 168 29.51 7.75 -5.45
CA LEU A 168 29.67 7.60 -3.99
C LEU A 168 31.09 7.92 -3.53
N SER A 169 32.08 7.59 -4.36
CA SER A 169 33.50 7.85 -4.10
C SER A 169 34.29 8.01 -5.41
N PRO A 170 35.59 8.34 -5.35
CA PRO A 170 36.43 8.38 -6.54
C PRO A 170 36.45 7.07 -7.37
N VAL A 171 36.11 5.92 -6.78
CA VAL A 171 36.16 4.59 -7.41
C VAL A 171 34.83 3.82 -7.33
N SER A 172 33.75 4.43 -6.83
CA SER A 172 32.45 3.78 -6.75
C SER A 172 31.29 4.69 -7.15
N ALA A 173 30.31 4.10 -7.83
CA ALA A 173 29.08 4.75 -8.23
C ALA A 173 27.86 3.84 -8.06
N LEU A 174 26.69 4.47 -7.89
CA LEU A 174 25.39 3.82 -7.85
C LEU A 174 24.84 3.61 -9.26
N VAL A 175 24.27 2.44 -9.46
CA VAL A 175 23.57 2.00 -10.66
C VAL A 175 22.23 1.42 -10.22
N ARG A 176 21.16 1.71 -10.95
CA ARG A 176 19.86 1.08 -10.70
C ARG A 176 19.87 -0.39 -11.14
N ARG A 177 19.25 -1.26 -10.34
CA ARG A 177 19.18 -2.71 -10.64
C ARG A 177 18.54 -2.99 -12.00
N GLU A 178 17.52 -2.21 -12.39
CA GLU A 178 16.84 -2.30 -13.70
C GLU A 178 17.79 -2.15 -14.91
N HIS A 179 18.89 -1.41 -14.75
CA HIS A 179 19.85 -1.13 -15.81
C HIS A 179 21.05 -2.08 -15.80
N LEU A 180 21.14 -3.00 -14.83
CA LEU A 180 22.28 -3.90 -14.67
C LEU A 180 22.57 -4.73 -15.94
N PRO A 181 21.59 -5.36 -16.62
CA PRO A 181 21.87 -6.15 -17.81
C PRO A 181 22.41 -5.30 -18.97
N ALA A 182 21.88 -4.09 -19.15
CA ALA A 182 22.30 -3.17 -20.19
C ALA A 182 23.71 -2.62 -19.92
N LEU A 183 24.00 -2.26 -18.67
CA LEU A 183 25.33 -1.83 -18.25
C LEU A 183 26.36 -2.96 -18.44
N ARG A 184 26.04 -4.21 -18.09
CA ARG A 184 26.94 -5.36 -18.30
C ARG A 184 27.33 -5.51 -19.77
N ARG A 185 26.37 -5.39 -20.69
CA ARG A 185 26.63 -5.46 -22.15
C ARG A 185 27.50 -4.29 -22.63
N ALA A 186 27.22 -3.07 -22.16
CA ALA A 186 28.02 -1.90 -22.51
C ALA A 186 29.46 -2.02 -22.02
N LEU A 187 29.66 -2.49 -20.77
CA LEU A 187 30.99 -2.73 -20.21
C LEU A 187 31.76 -3.80 -21.01
N GLN A 188 31.10 -4.90 -21.38
CA GLN A 188 31.71 -5.95 -22.21
C GLN A 188 32.12 -5.43 -23.58
N ALA A 189 31.27 -4.65 -24.25
CA ALA A 189 31.58 -4.04 -25.55
C ALA A 189 32.78 -3.08 -25.48
N LEU A 190 32.96 -2.41 -24.34
CA LEU A 190 34.11 -1.53 -24.05
C LEU A 190 35.35 -2.29 -23.55
N GLY A 191 35.30 -3.62 -23.44
CA GLY A 191 36.43 -4.45 -23.01
C GLY A 191 36.63 -4.54 -21.49
N PHE A 192 35.69 -4.05 -20.69
CA PHE A 192 35.72 -4.21 -19.23
C PHE A 192 35.16 -5.58 -18.84
N LEU A 193 36.03 -6.46 -18.31
CA LEU A 193 35.65 -7.77 -17.78
C LEU A 193 35.31 -7.64 -16.28
N LEU A 194 34.11 -8.07 -15.90
CA LEU A 194 33.65 -8.07 -14.51
C LEU A 194 34.25 -9.26 -13.76
N SER A 195 34.87 -9.02 -12.60
CA SER A 195 35.56 -10.06 -11.82
C SER A 195 34.66 -10.82 -10.84
N GLY A 196 33.37 -11.01 -11.13
CA GLY A 196 32.43 -11.64 -10.20
C GLY A 196 31.35 -12.45 -10.90
N GLU A 197 31.27 -13.73 -10.54
CA GLU A 197 30.17 -14.65 -10.82
C GLU A 197 28.86 -14.11 -10.24
N GLU A 198 27.75 -14.45 -10.89
CA GLU A 198 26.40 -14.16 -10.43
C GLU A 198 26.08 -15.02 -9.19
N PRO A 199 25.66 -14.44 -8.06
CA PRO A 199 24.77 -15.15 -7.15
C PRO A 199 23.35 -14.81 -7.57
N ASP A 200 22.86 -15.51 -8.60
CA ASP A 200 21.42 -15.66 -8.83
C ASP A 200 21.03 -16.97 -8.12
N GLU A 201 20.67 -16.86 -6.83
CA GLU A 201 19.87 -17.79 -6.02
C GLU A 201 20.05 -17.49 -4.51
N LEU A 202 19.35 -16.47 -4.02
CA LEU A 202 18.93 -16.42 -2.62
C LEU A 202 17.39 -16.36 -2.59
N ASP A 203 16.78 -17.42 -3.10
CA ASP A 203 15.38 -17.74 -2.85
C ASP A 203 15.27 -19.26 -2.59
N HIS A 204 16.01 -19.73 -1.58
CA HIS A 204 15.70 -21.01 -0.96
C HIS A 204 14.79 -20.72 0.25
N PRO A 205 13.48 -20.99 0.19
CA PRO A 205 12.65 -20.90 1.38
C PRO A 205 13.13 -21.96 2.37
N LEU A 206 13.58 -21.50 3.54
CA LEU A 206 13.81 -22.33 4.72
C LEU A 206 12.54 -23.16 4.99
N GLN A 207 12.58 -24.45 4.70
CA GLN A 207 11.61 -25.38 5.26
C GLN A 207 11.92 -25.58 6.74
N PRO A 208 10.96 -25.37 7.66
CA PRO A 208 11.13 -25.74 9.05
C PRO A 208 11.02 -27.26 9.19
N GLY A 209 11.95 -27.86 9.94
CA GLY A 209 11.86 -29.22 10.46
C GLY A 209 11.01 -29.32 11.72
#